data_AF-A0A2V7NYB0-F1
#
_entry.id   AF-A0A2V7NYB0-F1
#
_cell.length_a   1.000
_cell.length_b   1.000
_cell.length_c   1.000
_cell.angle_alpha   90.00
_cell.angle_beta   90.00
_cell.angle_gamma   90.00
#
_symmetry.space_group_name_H-M   'P 1'
#
loop_
_entity.id
_entity.type
_entity.pdbx_description
1 polymer ?
#
loop_
_entity_poly.entity_id
_entity_poly.type
_entity_poly.pdbx_seq_one_letter_code
_entity_poly.pdbx_strand_id
1 'polypeptide(L)'
;MLIDRERLAEISRAFGKELVELERAIYRAAGTDFNLNSTPQLRSVLFEKLQLPTLKKTKTGASTDYEVLEQLAAMGHEVPKLLIEYRELSKLKSTYVDALPGYVNPTTGRIHTSFNQTGAATGRLSSSDPNLQNIPVRTPRGEAIRRAFVAPPGAVLLTADYSQIELRLLAHLSGDPAFVEAFAQGGDIHRQTAAIIFGVPQDQVTPEMRARAKTINFATIYGQGAFALSRQLGITLDEAKEFIRQYFARFAGVRAWLDRTVAAAREKGFVETIFGRRRYIPELRDRNFNVRAFGERTATNSPLQGSAADLIKIAMIRIDRALAEQHLGARMVLQVHDELVFEVPEAEQTSASELVKRHMETAAELRVPLVVSTGVGRNWVDAKG
;
A
#
# COMPACT_ATOMS: atom_id res chain seq x y z
N MET A 1 -3.35 -2.71 20.84
CA MET A 1 -2.91 -3.98 20.22
C MET A 1 -1.94 -4.73 21.12
N LEU A 2 -2.07 -6.05 21.26
CA LEU A 2 -1.13 -6.88 22.02
C LEU A 2 0.02 -7.37 21.13
N ILE A 3 1.22 -7.49 21.69
CA ILE A 3 2.40 -8.02 20.99
C ILE A 3 3.09 -9.11 21.81
N ASP A 4 3.68 -10.08 21.11
CA ASP A 4 4.59 -11.08 21.66
C ASP A 4 6.02 -10.50 21.73
N ARG A 5 6.43 -10.14 22.94
CA ARG A 5 7.73 -9.50 23.21
C ARG A 5 8.89 -10.48 23.10
N GLU A 6 8.69 -11.75 23.45
CA GLU A 6 9.73 -12.77 23.38
C GLU A 6 10.04 -13.09 21.92
N ARG A 7 8.99 -13.22 21.09
CA ARG A 7 9.12 -13.39 19.66
C ARG A 7 9.87 -12.23 19.00
N LEU A 8 9.56 -10.98 19.36
CA LEU A 8 10.31 -9.83 18.85
C LEU A 8 11.78 -9.85 19.29
N ALA A 9 12.07 -10.27 20.53
CA ALA A 9 13.45 -10.40 20.99
C ALA A 9 14.23 -11.49 20.22
N GLU A 10 13.59 -12.60 19.86
CA GLU A 10 14.17 -13.62 18.98
C GLU A 10 14.47 -13.07 17.58
N ILE A 11 13.50 -12.38 16.98
CA ILE A 11 13.66 -11.74 15.67
C ILE A 11 14.79 -10.71 15.71
N SER A 12 14.90 -9.93 16.79
CA SER A 12 15.98 -8.94 16.96
C SER A 12 17.36 -9.59 16.93
N ARG A 13 17.53 -10.73 17.63
CA ARG A 13 18.79 -11.49 17.64
C ARG A 13 19.10 -12.08 16.26
N ALA A 14 18.10 -12.63 15.57
CA ALA A 14 18.27 -13.19 14.23
C ALA A 14 18.69 -12.11 13.22
N PHE A 15 17.96 -11.00 13.17
CA PHE A 15 18.27 -9.87 12.30
C PHE A 15 19.63 -9.25 12.61
N GLY A 16 20.03 -9.21 13.89
CA GLY A 16 21.36 -8.75 14.29
C GLY A 16 22.47 -9.60 13.70
N LYS A 17 22.33 -10.93 13.68
CA LYS A 17 23.31 -11.83 13.06
C LYS A 17 23.38 -11.64 11.54
N GLU A 18 22.23 -11.60 10.87
CA GLU A 18 22.15 -11.37 9.43
C GLU A 18 22.76 -10.02 9.02
N LEU A 19 22.55 -8.96 9.81
CA LEU A 19 23.17 -7.65 9.54
C LEU A 19 24.68 -7.69 9.60
N VAL A 20 25.26 -8.38 10.58
CA VAL A 20 26.73 -8.56 10.69
C VAL A 20 27.28 -9.35 9.51
N GLU A 21 26.55 -10.36 9.03
CA GLU A 21 26.93 -11.14 7.86
C GLU A 21 26.89 -10.30 6.58
N LEU A 22 25.83 -9.53 6.38
CA LEU A 22 25.68 -8.60 5.24
C LEU A 22 26.75 -7.50 5.27
N GLU A 23 27.02 -6.93 6.44
CA GLU A 23 28.07 -5.93 6.61
C GLU A 23 29.44 -6.48 6.18
N ARG A 24 29.80 -7.66 6.67
CA ARG A 24 31.05 -8.33 6.27
C ARG A 24 31.08 -8.65 4.77
N ALA A 25 29.95 -9.04 4.19
CA ALA A 25 29.86 -9.29 2.74
C ALA A 25 30.07 -7.99 1.93
N ILE A 26 29.47 -6.88 2.37
CA ILE A 26 29.64 -5.56 1.75
C ILE A 26 31.11 -5.13 1.83
N TYR A 27 31.76 -5.27 2.99
CA TYR A 27 33.17 -4.91 3.15
C TYR A 27 34.10 -5.73 2.25
N ARG A 28 33.85 -7.04 2.12
CA ARG A 28 34.59 -7.88 1.18
C ARG A 28 34.40 -7.44 -0.27
N ALA A 29 33.15 -7.20 -0.69
CA ALA A 29 32.85 -6.76 -2.05
C ALA A 29 33.37 -5.35 -2.37
N ALA A 30 33.43 -4.46 -1.37
CA ALA A 30 33.98 -3.11 -1.50
C ALA A 30 35.52 -3.05 -1.34
N GLY A 31 36.13 -4.12 -0.81
CA GLY A 31 37.55 -4.19 -0.47
C GLY A 31 37.99 -3.14 0.57
N THR A 32 37.08 -2.64 1.40
CA THR A 32 37.35 -1.70 2.51
C THR A 32 36.20 -1.68 3.48
N ASP A 33 36.52 -1.39 4.73
CA ASP A 33 35.55 -1.10 5.78
C ASP A 33 35.15 0.37 5.72
N PHE A 34 33.88 0.65 5.99
CA PHE A 34 33.32 2.00 6.05
C PHE A 34 31.96 1.99 6.75
N ASN A 35 31.47 3.16 7.16
CA ASN A 35 30.17 3.29 7.78
C ASN A 35 29.03 3.18 6.74
N LEU A 36 28.31 2.05 6.75
CA LEU A 36 27.20 1.75 5.84
C LEU A 36 26.01 2.72 5.99
N ASN A 37 25.91 3.43 7.12
CA ASN A 37 24.88 4.44 7.37
C ASN A 37 25.32 5.85 6.96
N SER A 38 26.59 6.04 6.56
CA SER A 38 27.15 7.33 6.17
C SER A 38 27.05 7.54 4.65
N THR A 39 26.10 8.36 4.22
CA THR A 39 25.93 8.72 2.79
C THR A 39 27.21 9.25 2.14
N PRO A 40 28.02 10.12 2.78
CA PRO A 40 29.31 10.55 2.22
C PRO A 40 30.30 9.39 1.98
N GLN A 41 30.46 8.50 2.95
CA GLN A 41 31.39 7.36 2.81
C GLN A 41 30.91 6.39 1.73
N LEU A 42 29.61 6.11 1.70
CA LEU A 42 28.99 5.32 0.65
C LEU A 42 29.25 5.88 -0.75
N ARG A 43 29.15 7.20 -0.92
CA ARG A 43 29.43 7.84 -2.22
C ARG A 43 30.89 7.65 -2.63
N SER A 44 31.83 7.86 -1.71
CA SER A 44 33.24 7.67 -1.99
C SER A 44 33.53 6.22 -2.39
N VAL A 45 32.98 5.24 -1.67
CA VAL A 45 33.15 3.83 -2.01
C VAL A 45 32.53 3.49 -3.37
N LEU A 46 31.26 3.83 -3.59
CA LEU A 46 30.53 3.45 -4.81
C LEU A 46 31.07 4.15 -6.05
N PHE A 47 31.31 5.46 -6.00
CA PHE A 47 31.54 6.26 -7.20
C PHE A 47 33.02 6.65 -7.41
N GLU A 48 33.83 6.72 -6.35
CA GLU A 48 35.25 7.05 -6.48
C GLU A 48 36.11 5.79 -6.49
N LYS A 49 35.92 4.88 -5.52
CA LYS A 49 36.72 3.64 -5.41
C LYS A 49 36.27 2.58 -6.41
N LEU A 50 34.98 2.23 -6.40
CA LEU A 50 34.42 1.21 -7.29
C LEU A 50 34.10 1.75 -8.69
N GLN A 51 34.21 3.06 -8.88
CA GLN A 51 34.00 3.76 -10.15
C GLN A 51 32.66 3.42 -10.83
N LEU A 52 31.61 3.20 -10.02
CA LEU A 52 30.28 2.92 -10.54
C LEU A 52 29.70 4.14 -11.27
N PRO A 53 28.83 3.94 -12.28
CA PRO A 53 28.25 5.04 -13.03
C PRO A 53 27.33 5.90 -12.16
N THR A 54 27.44 7.22 -12.31
CA THR A 54 26.55 8.16 -11.61
C THR A 54 25.25 8.35 -12.40
N LEU A 55 24.17 7.69 -11.98
CA LEU A 55 22.87 7.73 -12.67
C LEU A 55 22.01 8.96 -12.31
N LYS A 56 22.22 9.52 -11.11
CA LYS A 56 21.45 10.67 -10.60
C LYS A 56 22.30 11.50 -9.65
N LYS A 57 22.14 12.82 -9.70
CA LYS A 57 22.79 13.76 -8.78
C LYS A 57 21.76 14.48 -7.91
N THR A 58 22.14 14.72 -6.67
CA THR A 58 21.44 15.59 -5.71
C THR A 58 22.24 16.87 -5.53
N LYS A 59 21.68 17.85 -4.79
CA LYS A 59 22.39 19.09 -4.43
C LYS A 59 23.75 18.83 -3.76
N THR A 60 23.92 17.69 -3.09
CA THR A 60 25.12 17.35 -2.31
C THR A 60 26.00 16.29 -2.95
N GLY A 61 25.74 15.88 -4.20
CA GLY A 61 26.54 14.87 -4.91
C GLY A 61 25.71 13.70 -5.47
N ALA A 62 26.38 12.63 -5.90
CA ALA A 62 25.74 11.44 -6.47
C ALA A 62 24.70 10.83 -5.51
N SER A 63 23.54 10.43 -6.04
CA SER A 63 22.48 9.84 -5.24
C SER A 63 22.82 8.39 -4.90
N THR A 64 22.54 7.99 -3.66
CA THR A 64 22.55 6.59 -3.21
C THR A 64 21.15 6.21 -2.72
N ASP A 65 20.11 6.78 -3.32
CA ASP A 65 18.73 6.40 -3.03
C ASP A 65 18.44 4.99 -3.55
N TYR A 66 17.32 4.42 -3.11
CA TYR A 66 16.94 3.05 -3.45
C TYR A 66 16.83 2.86 -4.98
N GLU A 67 16.25 3.82 -5.71
CA GLU A 67 16.10 3.77 -7.17
C GLU A 67 17.46 3.68 -7.89
N VAL A 68 18.46 4.46 -7.46
CA VAL A 68 19.81 4.38 -8.04
C VAL A 68 20.49 3.07 -7.69
N LEU A 69 20.37 2.60 -6.45
CA LEU A 69 20.97 1.33 -6.04
C LEU A 69 20.35 0.15 -6.80
N GLU A 70 19.04 0.15 -7.05
CA GLU A 70 18.37 -0.89 -7.86
C GLU A 70 18.89 -0.91 -9.29
N GLN A 71 19.04 0.26 -9.92
CA GLN A 71 19.57 0.33 -11.28
C GLN A 71 21.02 -0.18 -11.34
N LEU A 72 21.86 0.20 -10.37
CA LEU A 72 23.23 -0.31 -10.29
C LEU A 72 23.28 -1.82 -10.01
N ALA A 73 22.38 -2.34 -9.16
CA ALA A 73 22.27 -3.77 -8.92
C ALA A 73 21.82 -4.52 -10.18
N ALA A 74 20.88 -3.96 -10.95
CA ALA A 74 20.43 -4.52 -12.24
C ALA A 74 21.54 -4.51 -13.31
N MET A 75 22.51 -3.60 -13.20
CA MET A 75 23.73 -3.60 -14.01
C MET A 75 24.76 -4.66 -13.57
N GLY A 76 24.47 -5.44 -12.52
CA GLY A 76 25.31 -6.53 -12.04
C GLY A 76 26.28 -6.13 -10.92
N HIS A 77 26.17 -4.93 -10.35
CA HIS A 77 27.05 -4.50 -9.27
C HIS A 77 26.64 -5.11 -7.92
N GLU A 78 27.57 -5.84 -7.29
CA GLU A 78 27.31 -6.61 -6.06
C GLU A 78 27.07 -5.72 -4.83
N VAL A 79 27.90 -4.70 -4.60
CA VAL A 79 27.80 -3.82 -3.42
C VAL A 79 26.42 -3.13 -3.33
N PRO A 80 25.87 -2.51 -4.41
CA PRO A 80 24.51 -1.97 -4.39
C PRO A 80 23.43 -3.00 -4.02
N LYS A 81 23.51 -4.23 -4.54
CA LYS A 81 22.56 -5.30 -4.22
C LYS A 81 22.57 -5.64 -2.72
N LEU A 82 23.75 -5.87 -2.15
CA LEU A 82 23.91 -6.18 -0.73
C LEU A 82 23.49 -4.99 0.17
N LEU A 83 23.78 -3.76 -0.27
CA LEU A 83 23.43 -2.56 0.48
C LEU A 83 21.92 -2.33 0.56
N ILE A 84 21.17 -2.65 -0.50
CA ILE A 84 19.70 -2.63 -0.48
C ILE A 84 19.21 -3.56 0.63
N GLU A 85 19.66 -4.82 0.63
CA GLU A 85 19.25 -5.80 1.62
C GLU A 85 19.62 -5.38 3.05
N TYR A 86 20.84 -4.87 3.26
CA TYR A 86 21.29 -4.36 4.55
C TYR A 86 20.40 -3.22 5.06
N ARG A 87 20.07 -2.25 4.19
CA ARG A 87 19.24 -1.10 4.59
C ARG A 87 17.80 -1.51 4.90
N GLU A 88 17.24 -2.42 4.13
CA GLU A 88 15.91 -2.97 4.39
C GLU A 88 15.89 -3.68 5.74
N LEU A 89 16.81 -4.62 5.97
CA LEU A 89 16.89 -5.37 7.23
C LEU A 89 17.17 -4.45 8.42
N SER A 90 18.09 -3.50 8.27
CA SER A 90 18.42 -2.54 9.32
C SER A 90 17.20 -1.71 9.71
N LYS A 91 16.42 -1.24 8.73
CA LYS A 91 15.17 -0.51 8.98
C LYS A 91 14.11 -1.40 9.64
N LEU A 92 13.95 -2.64 9.19
CA LEU A 92 13.03 -3.61 9.80
C LEU A 92 13.36 -3.79 11.29
N LYS A 93 14.63 -4.01 11.60
CA LYS A 93 15.11 -4.18 12.97
C LYS A 93 14.91 -2.92 13.81
N SER A 94 15.41 -1.77 13.36
CA SER A 94 15.42 -0.54 14.15
C SER A 94 14.03 0.06 14.36
N THR A 95 13.22 0.11 13.30
CA THR A 95 11.93 0.82 13.34
C THR A 95 10.81 -0.03 13.92
N TYR A 96 10.86 -1.35 13.75
CA TYR A 96 9.78 -2.22 14.18
C TYR A 96 10.22 -3.15 15.30
N VAL A 97 11.25 -3.97 15.10
CA VAL A 97 11.58 -5.04 16.05
C VAL A 97 12.08 -4.50 17.39
N ASP A 98 13.03 -3.56 17.36
CA ASP A 98 13.64 -3.01 18.57
C ASP A 98 12.78 -1.90 19.20
N ALA A 99 12.07 -1.11 18.38
CA ALA A 99 11.31 0.04 18.86
C ALA A 99 9.94 -0.35 19.44
N LEU A 100 9.20 -1.28 18.82
CA LEU A 100 7.82 -1.61 19.24
C LEU A 100 7.69 -2.04 20.71
N PRO A 101 8.61 -2.86 21.29
CA PRO A 101 8.57 -3.19 22.71
C PRO A 101 8.62 -1.95 23.62
N GLY A 102 9.31 -0.88 23.20
CA GLY A 102 9.38 0.39 23.93
C GLY A 102 8.07 1.18 23.95
N TYR A 103 7.13 0.89 23.04
CA TYR A 103 5.79 1.50 23.01
C TYR A 103 4.74 0.74 23.83
N VAL A 104 5.12 -0.37 24.48
CA VAL A 104 4.20 -1.15 25.31
C VAL A 104 3.89 -0.38 26.59
N ASN A 105 2.63 -0.04 26.78
CA ASN A 105 2.17 0.59 28.01
C ASN A 105 2.29 -0.41 29.19
N PRO A 106 2.98 -0.04 30.29
CA PRO A 106 3.29 -0.97 31.38
C PRO A 106 2.07 -1.44 32.15
N THR A 107 1.00 -0.64 32.23
CA THR A 107 -0.23 -0.96 32.96
C THR A 107 -1.10 -1.95 32.19
N THR A 108 -1.21 -1.78 30.88
CA THR A 108 -2.12 -2.56 30.03
C THR A 108 -1.43 -3.70 29.28
N GLY A 109 -0.09 -3.69 29.21
CA GLY A 109 0.69 -4.64 28.43
C GLY A 109 0.51 -4.51 26.91
N ARG A 110 -0.02 -3.39 26.43
CA ARG A 110 -0.45 -3.19 25.03
C ARG A 110 0.18 -1.96 24.41
N ILE A 111 0.32 -1.96 23.08
CA ILE A 111 0.63 -0.77 22.29
C ILE A 111 -0.66 0.01 22.05
N HIS A 112 -0.62 1.32 22.32
CA HIS A 112 -1.71 2.28 22.10
C HIS A 112 -1.24 3.32 21.09
N THR A 113 -1.67 3.17 19.83
CA THR A 113 -1.38 4.17 18.79
C THR A 113 -2.36 5.33 18.86
N SER A 114 -1.98 6.48 18.31
CA SER A 114 -2.86 7.62 18.10
C SER A 114 -3.30 7.71 16.63
N PHE A 115 -4.61 7.70 16.39
CA PHE A 115 -5.17 7.92 15.05
C PHE A 115 -5.49 9.40 14.84
N ASN A 116 -4.75 10.05 13.94
CA ASN A 116 -5.01 11.43 13.53
C ASN A 116 -5.98 11.45 12.33
N GLN A 117 -7.12 12.10 12.54
CA GLN A 117 -8.21 12.20 11.56
C GLN A 117 -8.08 13.41 10.61
N THR A 118 -7.25 14.39 10.95
CA THR A 118 -7.08 15.66 10.21
C THR A 118 -5.71 15.78 9.53
N GLY A 119 -4.91 14.71 9.51
CA GLY A 119 -3.58 14.71 8.93
C GLY A 119 -3.54 14.62 7.40
N ALA A 120 -4.18 13.60 6.82
CA ALA A 120 -4.11 13.37 5.37
C ALA A 120 -5.15 14.20 4.59
N ALA A 121 -4.72 14.90 3.53
CA ALA A 121 -5.61 15.68 2.67
C ALA A 121 -6.68 14.83 1.94
N THR A 122 -6.46 13.51 1.82
CA THR A 122 -7.43 12.56 1.26
C THR A 122 -8.45 12.09 2.29
N GLY A 123 -8.37 12.51 3.55
CA GLY A 123 -9.30 12.11 4.61
C GLY A 123 -9.02 10.73 5.21
N ARG A 124 -7.94 10.04 4.83
CA ARG A 124 -7.49 8.80 5.52
C ARG A 124 -7.07 9.12 6.96
N LEU A 125 -7.26 8.15 7.86
CA LEU A 125 -6.61 8.18 9.16
C LEU A 125 -5.10 7.98 8.98
N SER A 126 -4.32 8.62 9.84
CA SER A 126 -2.89 8.35 9.99
C SER A 126 -2.62 7.88 11.41
N SER A 127 -1.64 6.99 11.60
CA SER A 127 -1.28 6.41 12.88
C SER A 127 0.11 6.90 13.30
N SER A 128 0.25 7.33 14.56
CA SER A 128 1.52 7.74 15.16
C SER A 128 1.70 7.17 16.57
N ASP A 129 2.95 7.17 17.03
CA ASP A 129 3.36 6.85 18.40
C ASP A 129 2.83 5.51 18.95
N PRO A 130 3.10 4.36 18.29
CA PRO A 130 3.81 4.18 17.02
C PRO A 130 2.86 4.13 15.81
N ASN A 131 3.41 4.23 14.59
CA ASN A 131 2.63 3.99 13.39
C ASN A 131 2.38 2.48 13.20
N LEU A 132 1.12 2.06 13.31
CA LEU A 132 0.67 0.68 13.14
C LEU A 132 0.04 0.40 11.78
N GLN A 133 -0.07 1.41 10.90
CA GLN A 133 -0.60 1.24 9.54
C GLN A 133 0.47 0.80 8.53
N ASN A 134 1.75 0.93 8.88
CA ASN A 134 2.87 0.62 8.00
C ASN A 134 3.68 -0.61 8.46
N ILE A 135 3.06 -1.52 9.22
CA ILE A 135 3.69 -2.76 9.64
C ILE A 135 3.97 -3.63 8.39
N PRO A 136 5.24 -4.04 8.16
CA PRO A 136 5.62 -4.78 6.96
C PRO A 136 4.93 -6.15 6.88
N VAL A 137 4.56 -6.59 5.68
CA VAL A 137 3.96 -7.92 5.44
C VAL A 137 4.35 -8.56 4.10
N ARG A 138 5.02 -7.83 3.21
CA ARG A 138 5.26 -8.31 1.82
C ARG A 138 6.47 -9.23 1.68
N THR A 139 7.28 -9.36 2.72
CA THR A 139 8.50 -10.18 2.73
C THR A 139 8.44 -11.15 3.91
N PRO A 140 9.13 -12.30 3.84
CA PRO A 140 9.16 -13.25 4.96
C PRO A 140 9.63 -12.60 6.28
N ARG A 141 10.63 -11.70 6.20
CA ARG A 141 11.09 -10.89 7.34
C ARG A 141 10.00 -9.98 7.88
N GLY A 142 9.21 -9.33 7.01
CA GLY A 142 8.08 -8.51 7.42
C GLY A 142 6.94 -9.32 8.04
N GLU A 143 6.57 -10.45 7.42
CA GLU A 143 5.57 -11.37 7.96
C GLU A 143 5.96 -11.86 9.36
N ALA A 144 7.24 -12.17 9.59
CA ALA A 144 7.72 -12.55 10.93
C ALA A 144 7.44 -11.46 11.98
N ILE A 145 7.59 -10.17 11.63
CA ILE A 145 7.27 -9.04 12.51
C ILE A 145 5.76 -8.94 12.72
N ARG A 146 4.95 -8.99 11.64
CA ARG A 146 3.48 -8.88 11.75
C ARG A 146 2.89 -10.04 12.56
N ARG A 147 3.52 -11.22 12.55
CA ARG A 147 3.15 -12.40 13.37
C ARG A 147 3.31 -12.16 14.88
N ALA A 148 4.14 -11.20 15.30
CA ALA A 148 4.26 -10.86 16.71
C ALA A 148 3.05 -10.09 17.25
N PHE A 149 2.14 -9.60 16.39
CA PHE A 149 0.89 -8.98 16.82
C PHE A 149 -0.16 -10.07 17.04
N VAL A 150 -0.60 -10.23 18.29
CA VAL A 150 -1.37 -11.40 18.74
C VAL A 150 -2.70 -11.00 19.39
N ALA A 151 -3.66 -11.93 19.41
CA ALA A 151 -4.84 -11.83 20.25
C ALA A 151 -4.51 -12.19 21.71
N PRO A 152 -5.22 -11.64 22.71
CA PRO A 152 -5.12 -12.11 24.09
C PRO A 152 -5.70 -13.54 24.25
N PRO A 153 -5.37 -14.25 25.34
CA PRO A 153 -5.96 -15.56 25.62
C PRO A 153 -7.50 -15.54 25.64
N GLY A 154 -8.13 -16.56 25.06
CA GLY A 154 -9.59 -16.66 24.91
C GLY A 154 -10.18 -15.82 23.78
N ALA A 155 -9.34 -15.14 22.99
CA ALA A 155 -9.74 -14.35 21.84
C ALA A 155 -8.92 -14.71 20.59
N VAL A 156 -9.45 -14.28 19.45
CA VAL A 156 -8.82 -14.34 18.13
C VAL A 156 -8.76 -12.94 17.52
N LEU A 157 -7.86 -12.76 16.56
CA LEU A 157 -7.89 -11.59 15.68
C LEU A 157 -8.79 -11.91 14.49
N LEU A 158 -9.71 -11.00 14.19
CA LEU A 158 -10.49 -10.98 12.97
C LEU A 158 -9.98 -9.81 12.10
N THR A 159 -9.59 -10.10 10.86
CA THR A 159 -9.36 -9.05 9.86
C THR A 159 -10.50 -9.02 8.86
N ALA A 160 -10.81 -7.83 8.36
CA ALA A 160 -11.77 -7.63 7.29
C ALA A 160 -11.24 -6.56 6.34
N ASP A 161 -10.99 -6.92 5.08
CA ASP A 161 -10.36 -6.07 4.07
C ASP A 161 -11.26 -5.91 2.84
N TYR A 162 -11.39 -4.69 2.33
CA TYR A 162 -12.13 -4.48 1.10
C TYR A 162 -11.36 -5.00 -0.12
N SER A 163 -11.99 -5.90 -0.87
CA SER A 163 -11.42 -6.38 -2.13
C SER A 163 -11.48 -5.30 -3.21
N GLN A 164 -10.34 -4.69 -3.50
CA GLN A 164 -10.13 -3.75 -4.61
C GLN A 164 -11.04 -2.50 -4.55
N ILE A 165 -11.23 -1.92 -3.36
CA ILE A 165 -12.17 -0.80 -3.14
C ILE A 165 -11.98 0.36 -4.12
N GLU A 166 -10.74 0.75 -4.41
CA GLU A 166 -10.46 1.88 -5.30
C GLU A 166 -10.91 1.60 -6.75
N LEU A 167 -10.82 0.35 -7.21
CA LEU A 167 -11.31 -0.03 -8.54
C LEU A 167 -12.83 -0.08 -8.59
N ARG A 168 -13.47 -0.53 -7.52
CA ARG A 168 -14.94 -0.52 -7.40
C ARG A 168 -15.49 0.91 -7.39
N LEU A 169 -14.82 1.82 -6.69
CA LEU A 169 -15.15 3.24 -6.69
C LEU A 169 -14.93 3.86 -8.07
N LEU A 170 -13.87 3.46 -8.79
CA LEU A 170 -13.68 3.89 -10.17
C LEU A 170 -14.80 3.39 -11.08
N ALA A 171 -15.23 2.13 -10.95
CA ALA A 171 -16.37 1.59 -11.69
C ALA A 171 -17.64 2.43 -11.44
N HIS A 172 -17.91 2.76 -10.17
CA HIS A 172 -19.05 3.56 -9.76
C HIS A 172 -19.00 5.00 -10.32
N LEU A 173 -17.86 5.68 -10.18
CA LEU A 173 -17.69 7.08 -10.57
C LEU A 173 -17.62 7.26 -12.09
N SER A 174 -16.96 6.34 -12.78
CA SER A 174 -16.86 6.38 -14.25
C SER A 174 -18.15 5.94 -14.94
N GLY A 175 -18.90 5.02 -14.32
CA GLY A 175 -20.05 4.36 -14.93
C GLY A 175 -19.68 3.58 -16.19
N ASP A 176 -18.40 3.20 -16.34
CA ASP A 176 -17.92 2.47 -17.51
C ASP A 176 -18.58 1.08 -17.59
N PRO A 177 -19.33 0.76 -18.67
CA PRO A 177 -20.07 -0.49 -18.75
C PRO A 177 -19.18 -1.73 -18.65
N ALA A 178 -18.00 -1.72 -19.27
CA ALA A 178 -17.09 -2.85 -19.24
C ALA A 178 -16.50 -3.06 -17.84
N PHE A 179 -16.19 -1.96 -17.12
CA PHE A 179 -15.69 -2.03 -15.75
C PHE A 179 -16.78 -2.47 -14.76
N VAL A 180 -18.01 -1.98 -14.93
CA VAL A 180 -19.17 -2.37 -14.09
C VAL A 180 -19.50 -3.85 -14.30
N GLU A 181 -19.58 -4.30 -15.55
CA GLU A 181 -19.85 -5.70 -15.90
C GLU A 181 -18.77 -6.64 -15.32
N ALA A 182 -17.50 -6.26 -15.43
CA ALA A 182 -16.39 -7.04 -14.89
C ALA A 182 -16.53 -7.32 -13.39
N PHE A 183 -16.95 -6.33 -12.60
CA PHE A 183 -17.20 -6.51 -11.16
C PHE A 183 -18.51 -7.23 -10.86
N ALA A 184 -19.55 -7.03 -11.67
CA ALA A 184 -20.85 -7.67 -11.48
C ALA A 184 -20.76 -9.20 -11.68
N GLN A 185 -19.90 -9.67 -12.59
CA GLN A 185 -19.66 -11.09 -12.85
C GLN A 185 -18.75 -11.76 -11.81
N GLY A 186 -18.37 -11.06 -10.74
CA GLY A 186 -17.39 -11.56 -9.77
C GLY A 186 -15.98 -11.72 -10.35
N GLY A 187 -15.71 -11.08 -11.50
CA GLY A 187 -14.49 -11.24 -12.27
C GLY A 187 -13.27 -10.62 -11.60
N ASP A 188 -12.11 -11.20 -11.88
CA ASP A 188 -10.82 -10.63 -11.52
C ASP A 188 -10.41 -9.58 -12.57
N ILE A 189 -10.67 -8.31 -12.27
CA ILE A 189 -10.37 -7.21 -13.20
C ILE A 189 -8.91 -7.19 -13.66
N HIS A 190 -7.95 -7.64 -12.83
CA HIS A 190 -6.56 -7.71 -13.24
C HIS A 190 -6.34 -8.82 -14.27
N ARG A 191 -7.01 -9.96 -14.11
CA ARG A 191 -6.98 -11.05 -15.09
C ARG A 191 -7.67 -10.63 -16.40
N GLN A 192 -8.78 -9.90 -16.33
CA GLN A 192 -9.43 -9.36 -17.52
C GLN A 192 -8.56 -8.34 -18.25
N THR A 193 -7.97 -7.39 -17.51
CA THR A 193 -7.01 -6.44 -18.07
C THR A 193 -5.82 -7.18 -18.70
N ALA A 194 -5.28 -8.21 -18.04
CA ALA A 194 -4.19 -9.00 -18.58
C ALA A 194 -4.57 -9.69 -19.89
N ALA A 195 -5.73 -10.35 -19.93
CA ALA A 195 -6.24 -11.01 -21.14
C ALA A 195 -6.28 -10.04 -22.34
N ILE A 196 -6.73 -8.80 -22.11
CA ILE A 196 -6.78 -7.76 -23.14
C ILE A 196 -5.37 -7.34 -23.58
N ILE A 197 -4.51 -7.01 -22.61
CA ILE A 197 -3.17 -6.46 -22.86
C ILE A 197 -2.26 -7.48 -23.55
N PHE A 198 -2.33 -8.74 -23.14
CA PHE A 198 -1.51 -9.82 -23.69
C PHE A 198 -2.18 -10.53 -24.87
N GLY A 199 -3.42 -10.16 -25.21
CA GLY A 199 -4.16 -10.79 -26.31
C GLY A 199 -4.42 -12.29 -26.09
N VAL A 200 -4.60 -12.72 -24.84
CA VAL A 200 -4.82 -14.12 -24.47
C VAL A 200 -6.20 -14.31 -23.82
N PRO A 201 -6.82 -15.50 -23.95
CA PRO A 201 -7.99 -15.88 -23.14
C PRO A 201 -7.73 -15.75 -21.63
N GLN A 202 -8.78 -15.44 -20.84
CA GLN A 202 -8.64 -15.20 -19.40
C GLN A 202 -8.08 -16.40 -18.62
N ASP A 203 -8.40 -17.62 -19.04
CA ASP A 203 -7.90 -18.87 -18.47
C ASP A 203 -6.39 -19.07 -18.75
N GLN A 204 -5.88 -18.52 -19.84
CA GLN A 204 -4.45 -18.54 -20.19
C GLN A 204 -3.62 -17.43 -19.53
N VAL A 205 -4.25 -16.54 -18.77
CA VAL A 205 -3.53 -15.51 -18.02
C VAL A 205 -2.70 -16.14 -16.90
N THR A 206 -1.39 -15.96 -16.99
CA THR A 206 -0.45 -16.41 -15.96
C THR A 206 -0.47 -15.48 -14.73
N PRO A 207 -0.01 -15.93 -13.55
CA PRO A 207 0.15 -15.07 -12.38
C PRO A 207 1.04 -13.84 -12.65
N GLU A 208 2.07 -13.98 -13.48
CA GLU A 208 2.94 -12.87 -13.88
C GLU A 208 2.19 -11.84 -14.74
N MET A 209 1.46 -12.29 -15.76
CA MET A 209 0.62 -11.42 -16.60
C MET A 209 -0.37 -10.64 -15.75
N ARG A 210 -1.02 -11.31 -14.80
CA ARG A 210 -1.94 -10.68 -13.85
C ARG A 210 -1.24 -9.64 -12.97
N ALA A 211 -0.03 -9.91 -12.48
CA ALA A 211 0.74 -8.96 -11.66
C ALA A 211 1.14 -7.70 -12.46
N ARG A 212 1.51 -7.87 -13.73
CA ARG A 212 1.78 -6.74 -14.65
C ARG A 212 0.50 -5.94 -14.91
N ALA A 213 -0.62 -6.59 -15.20
CA ALA A 213 -1.90 -5.92 -15.40
C ALA A 213 -2.40 -5.18 -14.15
N LYS A 214 -2.16 -5.72 -12.95
CA LYS A 214 -2.40 -5.01 -11.68
C LYS A 214 -1.62 -3.70 -11.64
N THR A 215 -0.33 -3.75 -11.98
CA THR A 215 0.53 -2.56 -12.05
C THR A 215 -0.02 -1.54 -13.04
N ILE A 216 -0.47 -1.99 -14.22
CA ILE A 216 -1.05 -1.12 -15.25
C ILE A 216 -2.35 -0.48 -14.78
N ASN A 217 -3.26 -1.23 -14.14
CA ASN A 217 -4.50 -0.69 -13.59
C ASN A 217 -4.20 0.46 -12.62
N PHE A 218 -3.33 0.23 -11.63
CA PHE A 218 -3.00 1.28 -10.67
C PHE A 218 -2.31 2.49 -11.32
N ALA A 219 -1.31 2.26 -12.18
CA ALA A 219 -0.61 3.32 -12.87
C ALA A 219 -1.57 4.19 -13.72
N THR A 220 -2.47 3.54 -14.46
CA THR A 220 -3.41 4.23 -15.35
C THR A 220 -4.45 5.02 -14.56
N ILE A 221 -4.93 4.50 -13.43
CA ILE A 221 -5.90 5.16 -12.56
C ILE A 221 -5.30 6.40 -11.88
N TYR A 222 -4.03 6.33 -11.52
CA TYR A 222 -3.34 7.45 -10.87
C TYR A 222 -2.71 8.43 -11.87
N GLY A 223 -3.04 8.33 -13.16
CA GLY A 223 -2.58 9.26 -14.19
C GLY A 223 -1.06 9.20 -14.40
N GLN A 224 -0.46 8.03 -14.18
CA GLN A 224 0.96 7.80 -14.48
C GLN A 224 1.15 7.81 -16.00
N GLY A 225 2.06 8.66 -16.48
CA GLY A 225 2.37 8.73 -17.91
C GLY A 225 3.12 7.50 -18.42
N ALA A 226 3.08 7.29 -19.74
CA ALA A 226 3.71 6.14 -20.42
C ALA A 226 5.19 5.93 -20.04
N PHE A 227 5.96 7.01 -19.84
CA PHE A 227 7.36 6.92 -19.42
C PHE A 227 7.56 6.30 -18.04
N ALA A 228 6.72 6.69 -17.07
CA ALA A 228 6.80 6.13 -15.73
C ALA A 228 6.29 4.68 -15.72
N LEU A 229 5.27 4.37 -16.54
CA LEU A 229 4.80 3.00 -16.71
C LEU A 229 5.86 2.09 -17.35
N SER A 230 6.58 2.59 -18.37
CA SER A 230 7.61 1.82 -19.07
C SER A 230 8.75 1.44 -18.13
N ARG A 231 9.20 2.37 -17.28
CA ARG A 231 10.20 2.10 -16.23
C ARG A 231 9.73 1.05 -15.23
N GLN A 232 8.50 1.17 -14.74
CA GLN A 232 7.97 0.27 -13.72
C GLN A 232 7.77 -1.16 -14.23
N LEU A 233 7.45 -1.32 -15.51
CA LEU A 233 7.27 -2.62 -16.15
C LEU A 233 8.53 -3.17 -16.81
N GLY A 234 9.60 -2.38 -16.93
CA GLY A 234 10.81 -2.78 -17.66
C GLY A 234 10.57 -2.98 -19.16
N ILE A 235 9.65 -2.22 -19.76
CA ILE A 235 9.28 -2.30 -21.18
C ILE A 235 9.68 -1.02 -21.93
N THR A 236 9.58 -1.03 -23.25
CA THR A 236 9.83 0.16 -24.07
C THR A 236 8.74 1.21 -23.87
N LEU A 237 9.07 2.48 -24.18
CA LEU A 237 8.12 3.57 -24.09
C LEU A 237 6.93 3.38 -25.04
N ASP A 238 7.15 2.79 -26.22
CA ASP A 238 6.11 2.60 -27.21
C ASP A 238 5.16 1.47 -26.84
N GLU A 239 5.65 0.38 -26.25
CA GLU A 239 4.80 -0.65 -25.63
C GLU A 239 3.93 -0.06 -24.51
N ALA A 240 4.50 0.79 -23.65
CA ALA A 240 3.73 1.43 -22.58
C ALA A 240 2.63 2.37 -23.12
N LYS A 241 2.91 3.12 -24.20
CA LYS A 241 1.88 3.95 -24.88
C LYS A 241 0.77 3.09 -25.46
N GLU A 242 1.13 1.99 -26.10
CA GLU A 242 0.18 1.07 -26.72
C GLU A 242 -0.73 0.42 -25.67
N PHE A 243 -0.17 0.00 -24.53
CA PHE A 243 -0.95 -0.52 -23.41
C PHE A 243 -1.96 0.50 -22.88
N ILE A 244 -1.54 1.76 -22.67
CA ILE A 244 -2.45 2.82 -22.23
C ILE A 244 -3.56 3.05 -23.26
N ARG A 245 -3.23 3.03 -24.55
CA ARG A 245 -4.19 3.19 -25.65
C ARG A 245 -5.22 2.06 -25.67
N GLN A 246 -4.80 0.80 -25.62
CA GLN A 246 -5.68 -0.36 -25.59
C GLN A 246 -6.57 -0.37 -24.34
N TYR A 247 -5.99 -0.03 -23.18
CA TYR A 247 -6.74 0.07 -21.93
C TYR A 247 -7.90 1.07 -22.05
N PHE A 248 -7.64 2.30 -22.52
CA PHE A 248 -8.69 3.30 -22.66
C PHE A 248 -9.61 3.09 -23.85
N ALA A 249 -9.21 2.31 -24.86
CA ALA A 249 -10.11 1.87 -25.91
C ALA A 249 -11.17 0.91 -25.36
N ARG A 250 -10.81 0.01 -24.42
CA ARG A 250 -11.76 -0.87 -23.73
C ARG A 250 -12.58 -0.12 -22.67
N PHE A 251 -11.91 0.71 -21.87
CA PHE A 251 -12.49 1.40 -20.71
C PHE A 251 -12.66 2.90 -20.99
N ALA A 252 -13.38 3.22 -22.06
CA ALA A 252 -13.56 4.59 -22.53
C ALA A 252 -14.31 5.49 -21.53
N GLY A 253 -15.21 4.92 -20.73
CA GLY A 253 -15.91 5.62 -19.66
C GLY A 253 -14.98 6.06 -18.54
N VAL A 254 -13.96 5.24 -18.23
CA VAL A 254 -12.89 5.62 -17.28
C VAL A 254 -12.11 6.83 -17.81
N ARG A 255 -11.70 6.81 -19.10
CA ARG A 255 -11.00 7.95 -19.70
C ARG A 255 -11.83 9.22 -19.63
N ALA A 256 -13.09 9.12 -20.05
CA ALA A 256 -14.00 10.26 -20.08
C ALA A 256 -14.25 10.83 -18.68
N TRP A 257 -14.31 9.97 -17.66
CA TRP A 257 -14.42 10.41 -16.26
C TRP A 257 -13.17 11.14 -15.76
N LEU A 258 -11.97 10.63 -16.06
CA LEU A 258 -10.71 11.29 -15.70
C LEU A 258 -10.63 12.69 -16.32
N ASP A 259 -10.89 12.80 -17.63
CA ASP A 259 -10.83 14.08 -18.36
C ASP A 259 -11.86 15.09 -17.81
N ARG A 260 -13.11 14.65 -17.58
CA ARG A 260 -14.16 15.50 -16.98
C ARG A 260 -13.84 15.94 -15.56
N THR A 261 -13.25 15.05 -14.75
CA THR A 261 -12.87 15.36 -13.36
C THR A 261 -11.81 16.45 -13.31
N VAL A 262 -10.78 16.35 -14.17
CA VAL A 262 -9.74 17.40 -14.27
C VAL A 262 -10.33 18.71 -14.78
N ALA A 263 -11.18 18.67 -15.80
CA ALA A 263 -11.84 19.87 -16.35
C ALA A 263 -12.68 20.59 -15.27
N ALA A 264 -13.53 19.84 -14.57
CA ALA A 264 -14.36 20.38 -13.48
C ALA A 264 -13.51 20.91 -12.33
N ALA A 265 -12.40 20.25 -11.99
CA ALA A 265 -11.48 20.70 -10.94
C ALA A 265 -10.77 22.02 -11.30
N ARG A 266 -10.43 22.22 -12.58
CA ARG A 266 -9.84 23.49 -13.07
C ARG A 266 -10.82 24.65 -12.96
N GLU A 267 -12.09 24.41 -13.28
CA GLU A 267 -13.17 25.40 -13.18
C GLU A 267 -13.49 25.74 -11.72
N LYS A 268 -13.79 24.73 -10.90
CA LYS A 268 -14.24 24.89 -9.51
C LYS A 268 -13.11 25.18 -8.52
N GLY A 269 -11.88 24.75 -8.82
CA GLY A 269 -10.72 24.83 -7.94
C GLY A 269 -10.64 23.72 -6.87
N PHE A 270 -11.56 22.75 -6.89
CA PHE A 270 -11.59 21.62 -5.95
C PHE A 270 -12.25 20.38 -6.57
N VAL A 271 -12.08 19.24 -5.90
CA VAL A 271 -12.78 17.99 -6.19
C VAL A 271 -13.51 17.48 -4.94
N GLU A 272 -14.51 16.62 -5.13
CA GLU A 272 -15.34 16.04 -4.07
C GLU A 272 -15.32 14.51 -4.10
N THR A 273 -15.43 13.89 -2.93
CA THR A 273 -15.76 12.47 -2.77
C THR A 273 -17.26 12.23 -3.01
N ILE A 274 -17.70 10.96 -3.12
CA ILE A 274 -19.14 10.62 -3.21
C ILE A 274 -19.96 11.08 -1.99
N PHE A 275 -19.31 11.35 -0.86
CA PHE A 275 -19.93 11.85 0.38
C PHE A 275 -19.73 13.36 0.61
N GLY A 276 -19.25 14.10 -0.40
CA GLY A 276 -19.14 15.57 -0.34
C GLY A 276 -17.90 16.14 0.35
N ARG A 277 -16.93 15.33 0.80
CA ARG A 277 -15.63 15.84 1.27
C ARG A 277 -14.90 16.54 0.13
N ARG A 278 -14.46 17.78 0.37
CA ARG A 278 -13.74 18.62 -0.60
C ARG A 278 -12.22 18.57 -0.43
N ARG A 279 -11.50 18.61 -1.54
CA ARG A 279 -10.07 18.94 -1.59
C ARG A 279 -9.84 20.03 -2.62
N TYR A 280 -9.38 21.20 -2.16
CA TYR A 280 -8.94 22.29 -3.04
C TYR A 280 -7.58 21.96 -3.66
N ILE A 281 -7.40 22.35 -4.92
CA ILE A 281 -6.21 22.01 -5.71
C ILE A 281 -5.69 23.26 -6.43
N PRO A 282 -5.03 24.19 -5.70
CA PRO A 282 -4.48 25.42 -6.28
C PRO A 282 -3.44 25.14 -7.38
N GLU A 283 -2.76 23.99 -7.34
CA GLU A 283 -1.74 23.57 -8.30
C GLU A 283 -2.24 23.52 -9.74
N LEU A 284 -3.55 23.34 -9.96
CA LEU A 284 -4.16 23.33 -11.29
C LEU A 284 -4.02 24.67 -12.03
N ARG A 285 -3.80 25.77 -11.30
CA ARG A 285 -3.62 27.12 -11.87
C ARG A 285 -2.16 27.53 -12.01
N ASP A 286 -1.22 26.66 -11.62
CA ASP A 286 0.20 26.97 -11.66
C ASP A 286 0.73 27.00 -13.10
N ARG A 287 1.64 27.95 -13.38
CA ARG A 287 2.29 28.08 -14.69
C ARG A 287 3.26 26.93 -14.94
N ASN A 288 3.91 26.42 -13.89
CA ASN A 288 4.84 25.31 -13.95
C ASN A 288 4.12 24.01 -14.32
N PHE A 289 4.54 23.40 -15.43
CA PHE A 289 3.96 22.17 -15.95
C PHE A 289 3.98 21.02 -14.92
N ASN A 290 5.08 20.86 -14.16
CA ASN A 290 5.21 19.76 -13.21
C ASN A 290 4.26 19.91 -12.01
N VAL A 291 4.09 21.16 -11.53
CA VAL A 291 3.14 21.48 -10.45
C VAL A 291 1.71 21.23 -10.92
N ARG A 292 1.36 21.72 -12.11
CA ARG A 292 0.04 21.50 -12.70
C ARG A 292 -0.26 20.03 -12.95
N ALA A 293 0.69 19.27 -13.48
CA ALA A 293 0.55 17.83 -13.69
C ALA A 293 0.37 17.07 -12.35
N PHE A 294 1.00 17.54 -11.27
CA PHE A 294 0.73 17.02 -9.92
C PHE A 294 -0.69 17.35 -9.44
N GLY A 295 -1.17 18.57 -9.72
CA GLY A 295 -2.55 18.97 -9.46
C GLY A 295 -3.57 18.10 -10.21
N GLU A 296 -3.32 17.77 -11.48
CA GLU A 296 -4.18 16.89 -12.28
C GLU A 296 -4.27 15.48 -11.71
N ARG A 297 -3.12 14.87 -11.36
CA ARG A 297 -3.11 13.56 -10.67
C ARG A 297 -3.82 13.61 -9.32
N THR A 298 -3.66 14.72 -8.60
CA THR A 298 -4.36 14.96 -7.34
C THR A 298 -5.87 15.02 -7.54
N ALA A 299 -6.34 15.68 -8.60
CA ALA A 299 -7.75 15.82 -8.91
C ALA A 299 -8.42 14.49 -9.24
N THR A 300 -7.73 13.58 -9.93
CA THR A 300 -8.29 12.26 -10.25
C THR A 300 -8.19 11.27 -9.09
N ASN A 301 -7.11 11.32 -8.31
CA ASN A 301 -6.88 10.39 -7.20
C ASN A 301 -7.73 10.71 -5.96
N SER A 302 -7.94 11.99 -5.63
CA SER A 302 -8.58 12.38 -4.37
C SER A 302 -10.04 11.93 -4.24
N PRO A 303 -10.88 12.00 -5.29
CA PRO A 303 -12.25 11.45 -5.24
C PRO A 303 -12.25 9.95 -4.94
N LEU A 304 -11.30 9.18 -5.50
CA LEU A 304 -11.20 7.73 -5.28
C LEU A 304 -10.74 7.41 -3.86
N GLN A 305 -9.56 7.92 -3.47
CA GLN A 305 -8.99 7.62 -2.14
C GLN A 305 -9.82 8.20 -1.00
N GLY A 306 -10.39 9.38 -1.20
CA GLY A 306 -11.25 10.03 -0.22
C GLY A 306 -12.57 9.30 -0.05
N SER A 307 -13.21 8.87 -1.14
CA SER A 307 -14.44 8.09 -1.03
C SER A 307 -14.20 6.75 -0.34
N ALA A 308 -13.06 6.09 -0.57
CA ALA A 308 -12.69 4.89 0.17
C ALA A 308 -12.49 5.17 1.68
N ALA A 309 -11.84 6.29 2.02
CA ALA A 309 -11.64 6.71 3.39
C ALA A 309 -12.96 7.05 4.11
N ASP A 310 -13.89 7.69 3.42
CA ASP A 310 -15.21 8.00 3.96
C ASP A 310 -16.03 6.72 4.17
N LEU A 311 -16.00 5.82 3.18
CA LEU A 311 -16.72 4.55 3.21
C LEU A 311 -16.28 3.67 4.39
N ILE A 312 -14.97 3.49 4.60
CA ILE A 312 -14.49 2.69 5.74
C ILE A 312 -14.84 3.35 7.08
N LYS A 313 -14.84 4.69 7.17
CA LYS A 313 -15.28 5.40 8.39
C LYS A 313 -16.77 5.18 8.67
N ILE A 314 -17.62 5.18 7.65
CA ILE A 314 -19.04 4.85 7.78
C ILE A 314 -19.20 3.41 8.25
N ALA A 315 -18.45 2.47 7.67
CA ALA A 315 -18.44 1.07 8.09
C ALA A 315 -18.04 0.94 9.56
N MET A 316 -16.98 1.63 9.99
CA MET A 316 -16.51 1.59 11.37
C MET A 316 -17.60 2.01 12.37
N ILE A 317 -18.30 3.11 12.10
CA ILE A 317 -19.38 3.62 12.96
C ILE A 317 -20.54 2.63 13.01
N ARG A 318 -20.93 2.06 11.86
CA ARG A 318 -22.03 1.09 11.79
C ARG A 318 -21.71 -0.21 12.52
N ILE A 319 -20.48 -0.70 12.38
CA ILE A 319 -20.00 -1.90 13.07
C ILE A 319 -20.00 -1.68 14.58
N ASP A 320 -19.42 -0.57 15.05
CA ASP A 320 -19.35 -0.26 16.49
C ASP A 320 -20.74 -0.27 17.14
N ARG A 321 -21.72 0.40 16.50
CA ARG A 321 -23.11 0.38 16.94
C ARG A 321 -23.70 -1.04 16.94
N ALA A 322 -23.53 -1.79 15.84
CA ALA A 322 -24.12 -3.11 15.70
C ALA A 322 -23.53 -4.14 16.68
N LEU A 323 -22.23 -4.05 16.99
CA LEU A 323 -21.59 -4.88 18.01
C LEU A 323 -22.21 -4.61 19.39
N ALA A 324 -22.43 -3.34 19.73
CA ALA A 324 -23.08 -2.95 20.99
C ALA A 324 -24.53 -3.42 21.09
N GLU A 325 -25.32 -3.26 20.00
CA GLU A 325 -26.73 -3.68 19.93
C GLU A 325 -26.91 -5.20 20.07
N GLN A 326 -25.97 -6.00 19.53
CA GLN A 326 -25.99 -7.46 19.63
C GLN A 326 -25.23 -8.00 20.83
N HIS A 327 -24.70 -7.12 21.69
CA HIS A 327 -23.91 -7.48 22.88
C HIS A 327 -22.72 -8.41 22.57
N LEU A 328 -22.10 -8.26 21.40
CA LEU A 328 -20.89 -9.01 21.05
C LEU A 328 -19.67 -8.37 21.73
N GLY A 329 -18.80 -9.19 22.30
CA GLY A 329 -17.56 -8.79 22.95
C GLY A 329 -16.42 -8.42 22.00
N ALA A 330 -16.66 -8.46 20.68
CA ALA A 330 -15.71 -8.03 19.66
C ALA A 330 -15.35 -6.54 19.80
N ARG A 331 -14.08 -6.19 19.60
CA ARG A 331 -13.58 -4.81 19.68
C ARG A 331 -12.68 -4.49 18.51
N MET A 332 -12.96 -3.39 17.83
CA MET A 332 -12.07 -2.88 16.79
C MET A 332 -10.79 -2.34 17.41
N VAL A 333 -9.64 -2.86 16.98
CA VAL A 333 -8.33 -2.50 17.54
C VAL A 333 -7.48 -1.67 16.58
N LEU A 334 -7.64 -1.82 15.27
CA LEU A 334 -6.90 -1.06 14.26
C LEU A 334 -7.74 -0.84 13.00
N GLN A 335 -7.45 0.26 12.32
CA GLN A 335 -7.81 0.48 10.92
C GLN A 335 -6.52 0.71 10.12
N VAL A 336 -6.30 -0.09 9.08
CA VAL A 336 -5.12 -0.05 8.22
C VAL A 336 -5.56 0.06 6.78
N HIS A 337 -5.59 1.30 6.27
CA HIS A 337 -6.04 1.61 4.92
C HIS A 337 -7.49 1.16 4.63
N ASP A 338 -7.68 0.02 3.98
CA ASP A 338 -8.96 -0.61 3.66
C ASP A 338 -9.29 -1.83 4.54
N GLU A 339 -8.38 -2.18 5.47
CA GLU A 339 -8.50 -3.27 6.43
C GLU A 339 -8.97 -2.75 7.80
N LEU A 340 -9.89 -3.48 8.44
CA LEU A 340 -10.23 -3.36 9.86
C LEU A 340 -9.76 -4.61 10.61
N VAL A 341 -9.23 -4.41 11.81
CA VAL A 341 -8.74 -5.48 12.69
C VAL A 341 -9.50 -5.44 14.00
N PHE A 342 -9.95 -6.60 14.47
CA PHE A 342 -10.71 -6.77 15.70
C PHE A 342 -10.07 -7.81 16.60
N GLU A 343 -10.17 -7.61 17.91
CA GLU A 343 -10.04 -8.68 18.91
C GLU A 343 -11.45 -9.22 19.21
N VAL A 344 -11.66 -10.53 19.07
CA VAL A 344 -12.98 -11.16 19.18
C VAL A 344 -12.90 -12.36 20.12
N PRO A 345 -13.81 -12.51 21.12
CA PRO A 345 -13.90 -13.75 21.88
C PRO A 345 -14.03 -14.95 20.96
N GLU A 346 -13.29 -16.03 21.20
CA GLU A 346 -13.20 -17.17 20.28
C GLU A 346 -14.59 -17.79 19.98
N ALA A 347 -15.48 -17.80 20.98
CA ALA A 347 -16.86 -18.28 20.86
C ALA A 347 -17.75 -17.43 19.94
N GLU A 348 -17.39 -16.16 19.69
CA GLU A 348 -18.19 -15.20 18.93
C GLU A 348 -17.64 -14.95 17.52
N GLN A 349 -16.53 -15.61 17.14
CA GLN A 349 -15.80 -15.32 15.91
C GLN A 349 -16.68 -15.35 14.65
N THR A 350 -17.61 -16.30 14.55
CA THR A 350 -18.48 -16.46 13.38
C THR A 350 -19.47 -15.30 13.28
N SER A 351 -20.22 -15.03 14.35
CA SER A 351 -21.21 -13.96 14.41
C SER A 351 -20.57 -12.59 14.19
N ALA A 352 -19.42 -12.33 14.80
CA ALA A 352 -18.67 -11.09 14.60
C ALA A 352 -18.18 -10.95 13.15
N SER A 353 -17.66 -12.03 12.55
CA SER A 353 -17.19 -12.01 11.14
C SER A 353 -18.32 -11.67 10.18
N GLU A 354 -19.48 -12.32 10.33
CA GLU A 354 -20.66 -12.07 9.50
C GLU A 354 -21.19 -10.65 9.65
N LEU A 355 -21.25 -10.14 10.90
CA LEU A 355 -21.68 -8.77 11.19
C LEU A 355 -20.73 -7.75 10.57
N VAL A 356 -19.42 -7.88 10.82
CA VAL A 356 -18.40 -6.98 10.28
C VAL A 356 -18.45 -6.98 8.76
N LYS A 357 -18.46 -8.16 8.13
CA LYS A 357 -18.53 -8.30 6.67
C LYS A 357 -19.76 -7.59 6.11
N ARG A 358 -20.95 -7.87 6.66
CA ARG A 358 -22.21 -7.25 6.21
C ARG A 358 -22.17 -5.73 6.29
N HIS A 359 -21.73 -5.16 7.40
CA HIS A 359 -21.72 -3.71 7.59
C HIS A 359 -20.65 -3.00 6.75
N MET A 360 -19.54 -3.68 6.43
CA MET A 360 -18.59 -3.18 5.45
C MET A 360 -19.15 -3.24 4.02
N GLU A 361 -19.74 -4.36 3.60
CA GLU A 361 -20.27 -4.55 2.23
C GLU A 361 -21.50 -3.66 1.95
N THR A 362 -22.22 -3.24 2.99
CA THR A 362 -23.41 -2.37 2.87
C THR A 362 -23.13 -0.91 3.26
N ALA A 363 -21.86 -0.54 3.46
CA ALA A 363 -21.48 0.81 3.90
C ALA A 363 -21.94 1.91 2.93
N ALA A 364 -22.02 1.60 1.64
CA ALA A 364 -22.49 2.49 0.59
C ALA A 364 -23.22 1.71 -0.52
N GLU A 365 -24.19 2.35 -1.17
CA GLU A 365 -24.80 1.82 -2.39
C GLU A 365 -24.00 2.32 -3.60
N LEU A 366 -23.32 1.41 -4.28
CA LEU A 366 -22.52 1.69 -5.48
C LEU A 366 -23.12 0.98 -6.70
N ARG A 367 -22.60 1.29 -7.90
CA ARG A 367 -23.03 0.62 -9.14
C ARG A 367 -22.52 -0.82 -9.24
N VAL A 368 -21.55 -1.17 -8.40
CA VAL A 368 -20.95 -2.49 -8.29
C VAL A 368 -20.93 -2.88 -6.81
N PRO A 369 -21.10 -4.16 -6.46
CA PRO A 369 -21.12 -4.58 -5.06
C PRO A 369 -19.79 -4.28 -4.39
N LEU A 370 -19.82 -3.97 -3.10
CA LEU A 370 -18.63 -4.01 -2.25
C LEU A 370 -18.42 -5.47 -1.81
N VAL A 371 -17.16 -5.90 -1.77
CA VAL A 371 -16.80 -7.27 -1.38
C VAL A 371 -15.72 -7.20 -0.34
N VAL A 372 -15.87 -7.97 0.74
CA VAL A 372 -14.93 -8.02 1.85
C VAL A 372 -14.43 -9.44 2.07
N SER A 373 -13.11 -9.59 2.17
CA SER A 373 -12.51 -10.83 2.67
C SER A 373 -12.33 -10.73 4.16
N THR A 374 -12.62 -11.82 4.87
CA THR A 374 -12.45 -11.91 6.31
C THR A 374 -11.56 -13.09 6.65
N GLY A 375 -10.62 -12.90 7.58
CA GLY A 375 -9.76 -13.96 8.10
C GLY A 375 -9.70 -13.95 9.61
N VAL A 376 -9.49 -15.11 10.22
CA VAL A 376 -9.43 -15.27 11.67
C VAL A 376 -8.19 -16.06 12.06
N GLY A 377 -7.47 -15.59 13.08
CA GLY A 377 -6.25 -16.24 13.54
C GLY A 377 -5.77 -15.72 14.89
N ARG A 378 -4.81 -16.43 15.49
CA ARG A 378 -4.23 -16.04 16.80
C ARG A 378 -3.25 -14.88 16.70
N ASN A 379 -2.74 -14.62 15.50
CA ASN A 379 -1.89 -13.49 15.19
C ASN A 379 -2.30 -12.87 13.86
N TRP A 380 -1.79 -11.66 13.60
CA TRP A 380 -2.27 -10.84 12.51
C TRP A 380 -1.93 -11.40 11.12
N VAL A 381 -0.89 -12.23 11.00
CA VAL A 381 -0.58 -12.92 9.74
C VAL A 381 -1.54 -14.07 9.49
N ASP A 382 -1.82 -14.88 10.51
CA ASP A 382 -2.72 -16.02 10.39
C ASP A 382 -4.19 -15.57 10.24
N ALA A 383 -4.52 -14.38 10.71
CA ALA A 383 -5.83 -13.76 10.54
C ALA A 383 -6.04 -13.13 9.15
N LYS A 384 -5.08 -13.23 8.23
CA LYS A 384 -5.22 -12.66 6.88
C LYS A 384 -6.21 -13.49 6.06
N GLY A 385 -7.29 -12.85 5.63
CA GLY A 385 -8.35 -13.46 4.80
C GLY A 385 -8.06 -13.52 3.32
#